data_AF-A0A2N1SCD0-F1
#
_entry.id   AF-A0A2N1SCD0-F1
#
_cell.length_a   1.000
_cell.length_b   1.000
_cell.length_c   1.000
_cell.angle_alpha   90.00
_cell.angle_beta   90.00
_cell.angle_gamma   90.00
#
_symmetry.space_group_name_H-M   'P 1'
#
loop_
_entity.id
_entity.type
_entity.pdbx_description
1 polymer ?
#
loop_
_entity_poly.entity_id
_entity_poly.type
_entity_poly.pdbx_seq_one_letter_code
_entity_poly.pdbx_strand_id
1 'polypeptide(L)'
;MLSTALSLSACAPLFSGIPADPDAVLIMPVSGTGLFNYEIEVSSISRDVYFIFSASADKDTYAVPSATALSVDGETLPAPSAMKTPAVFGESADKGQRIADFNRNPWSALGIAKAPSVPTAKLSSSNLGVPRASYTEGDTGTLKDGPSSWDSTCRYVSDTPIGVAADGTPRRLIVWVEDDSWSYDPSNPKQYLVTQEMVNWLAGKFLASGADNDVYDWLTAILGPEWGATPYSNLIDFDGDIHIVLADIEDDDEPNGGIVGYFWSLNNFTNAYLAGTPYANLSNERIMFVLDSVMFANPVGGGDDAVWSTADDWALEVYSTLAHEFQHMISFYQRSIVRDSDGADVWIDELCSMLAEDLLAERMGVPGPRGVDPSDGSAGPSDNTEGRMPLFNRYSYFPLAVTSSYDVYDYSTTYAFGAWLARNYGGASLLRSLVHTSASDESIVETAASAGGAQPGDLDSLIARWAASVLYSDREDMPSGYRYNSGGWFSSTLDGNSYRLGSIDAFRYRRYGTAELGPFVFTANGPAGQGSASSNVLFQAAHGFTGKRSFEINLPEGVRMYAVLK
;
A
#
# COMPACT_ATOMS: atom_id res chain seq x y z
N MET A 1 -22.69 -26.96 -43.04
CA MET A 1 -23.12 -27.25 -41.65
C MET A 1 -23.26 -25.91 -40.96
N LEU A 2 -24.50 -25.51 -40.67
CA LEU A 2 -24.79 -24.29 -39.93
C LEU A 2 -24.36 -24.51 -38.48
N SER A 3 -23.39 -23.73 -38.02
CA SER A 3 -23.03 -23.66 -36.61
C SER A 3 -24.11 -22.87 -35.88
N THR A 4 -25.03 -23.57 -35.24
CA THR A 4 -26.00 -23.00 -34.30
C THR A 4 -25.24 -22.44 -33.10
N ALA A 5 -25.12 -21.11 -33.03
CA ALA A 5 -24.76 -20.43 -31.80
C ALA A 5 -25.80 -20.77 -30.74
N LEU A 6 -25.41 -21.54 -29.71
CA LEU A 6 -26.23 -21.70 -28.52
C LEU A 6 -26.33 -20.33 -27.85
N SER A 7 -27.45 -19.64 -28.05
CA SER A 7 -27.92 -18.61 -27.14
C SER A 7 -28.23 -19.30 -25.82
N LEU A 8 -27.29 -19.22 -24.89
CA LEU A 8 -27.57 -19.46 -23.48
C LEU A 8 -28.52 -18.35 -23.04
N SER A 9 -29.82 -18.63 -23.01
CA SER A 9 -30.77 -17.83 -22.24
C SER A 9 -30.44 -18.03 -20.76
N ALA A 10 -29.44 -17.29 -20.27
CA ALA A 10 -29.37 -17.00 -18.84
C ALA A 10 -30.72 -16.35 -18.46
N CYS A 11 -31.42 -16.90 -17.46
CA CYS A 11 -32.61 -16.26 -16.92
C CYS A 11 -32.25 -14.80 -16.64
N ALA A 12 -32.93 -13.85 -17.29
CA ALA A 12 -32.65 -12.43 -17.13
C ALA A 12 -32.63 -12.12 -15.63
N PRO A 13 -31.48 -11.71 -15.05
CA PRO A 13 -31.47 -11.26 -13.69
C PRO A 13 -32.29 -9.97 -13.67
N LEU A 14 -33.47 -10.06 -13.07
CA LEU A 14 -34.44 -8.97 -13.00
C LEU A 14 -34.29 -8.31 -11.63
N PHE A 15 -33.90 -7.04 -11.61
CA PHE A 15 -34.14 -6.19 -10.45
C PHE A 15 -35.64 -5.87 -10.44
N SER A 16 -36.44 -6.71 -9.77
CA SER A 16 -37.88 -6.46 -9.57
C SER A 16 -38.20 -6.31 -8.09
N GLY A 17 -39.16 -5.45 -7.78
CA GLY A 17 -39.57 -5.19 -6.40
C GLY A 17 -38.56 -4.38 -5.59
N ILE A 18 -37.83 -3.46 -6.24
CA ILE A 18 -36.96 -2.51 -5.54
C ILE A 18 -37.78 -1.76 -4.48
N PRO A 19 -37.36 -1.80 -3.19
CA PRO A 19 -38.06 -1.08 -2.13
C PRO A 19 -38.26 0.39 -2.49
N ALA A 20 -39.43 0.94 -2.15
CA ALA A 20 -39.68 2.38 -2.22
C ALA A 20 -38.96 3.15 -1.08
N ASP A 21 -37.89 2.58 -0.54
CA ASP A 21 -37.04 3.19 0.48
C ASP A 21 -35.89 3.89 -0.25
N PRO A 22 -35.81 5.24 -0.24
CA PRO A 22 -34.72 6.00 -0.85
C PRO A 22 -33.35 5.62 -0.26
N ASP A 23 -33.31 5.06 0.94
CA ASP A 23 -32.07 4.72 1.63
C ASP A 23 -31.71 3.22 1.52
N ALA A 24 -32.43 2.45 0.70
CA ALA A 24 -32.11 1.05 0.47
C ALA A 24 -30.72 0.88 -0.18
N VAL A 25 -29.90 -0.02 0.38
CA VAL A 25 -28.64 -0.46 -0.24
C VAL A 25 -28.97 -1.53 -1.28
N LEU A 26 -28.67 -1.26 -2.54
CA LEU A 26 -29.09 -2.08 -3.68
C LEU A 26 -27.88 -2.50 -4.51
N ILE A 27 -27.28 -3.61 -4.10
CA ILE A 27 -26.12 -4.23 -4.75
C ILE A 27 -26.52 -5.64 -5.18
N MET A 28 -26.48 -5.92 -6.47
CA MET A 28 -26.83 -7.25 -6.99
C MET A 28 -25.71 -7.81 -7.87
N PRO A 29 -25.12 -8.95 -7.51
CA PRO A 29 -24.22 -9.66 -8.41
C PRO A 29 -25.02 -10.20 -9.61
N VAL A 30 -24.47 -10.03 -10.80
CA VAL A 30 -25.03 -10.55 -12.04
C VAL A 30 -24.36 -11.88 -12.34
N SER A 31 -25.16 -12.94 -12.42
CA SER A 31 -24.67 -14.29 -12.74
C SER A 31 -24.65 -14.51 -14.25
N GLY A 32 -23.54 -15.05 -14.76
CA GLY A 32 -23.39 -15.46 -16.15
C GLY A 32 -22.24 -14.77 -16.87
N THR A 33 -21.94 -15.23 -18.08
CA THR A 33 -20.99 -14.63 -19.02
C THR A 33 -21.60 -14.72 -20.43
N GLY A 34 -21.05 -13.98 -21.39
CA GLY A 34 -21.56 -13.85 -22.75
C GLY A 34 -22.59 -12.73 -22.91
N LEU A 35 -23.33 -12.77 -24.02
CA LEU A 35 -24.32 -11.77 -24.42
C LEU A 35 -25.70 -12.07 -23.81
N PHE A 36 -26.27 -11.12 -23.06
CA PHE A 36 -27.59 -11.23 -22.45
C PHE A 36 -28.30 -9.88 -22.31
N ASN A 37 -29.62 -9.92 -22.17
CA ASN A 37 -30.42 -8.74 -21.81
C ASN A 37 -30.56 -8.64 -20.29
N TYR A 38 -30.30 -7.47 -19.76
CA TYR A 38 -30.41 -7.13 -18.35
C TYR A 38 -31.52 -6.09 -18.15
N GLU A 39 -32.52 -6.39 -17.34
CA GLU A 39 -33.65 -5.50 -17.12
C GLU A 39 -33.64 -4.94 -15.70
N ILE A 40 -33.78 -3.61 -15.60
CA ILE A 40 -33.91 -2.91 -14.32
C ILE A 40 -35.26 -2.20 -14.32
N GLU A 41 -36.03 -2.44 -13.26
CA GLU A 41 -37.26 -1.73 -12.98
C GLU A 41 -37.11 -0.95 -11.67
N VAL A 42 -36.83 0.34 -11.79
CA VAL A 42 -36.80 1.27 -10.66
C VAL A 42 -38.22 1.75 -10.39
N SER A 43 -38.59 1.82 -9.10
CA SER A 43 -39.91 2.28 -8.66
C SER A 43 -40.11 3.78 -8.95
N SER A 44 -41.06 4.42 -8.26
CA SER A 44 -41.31 5.87 -8.41
C SER A 44 -40.20 6.77 -7.85
N ILE A 45 -39.17 6.20 -7.20
CA ILE A 45 -38.03 6.94 -6.68
C ILE A 45 -36.93 6.92 -7.72
N SER A 46 -36.50 8.11 -8.14
CA SER A 46 -35.40 8.32 -9.07
C SER A 46 -34.09 7.75 -8.53
N ARG A 47 -33.33 7.01 -9.36
CA ARG A 47 -32.05 6.38 -8.99
C ARG A 47 -30.99 6.55 -10.06
N ASP A 48 -29.76 6.67 -9.62
CA ASP A 48 -28.60 6.45 -10.48
C ASP A 48 -28.32 4.96 -10.57
N VAL A 49 -28.07 4.49 -11.78
CA VAL A 49 -27.79 3.08 -12.06
C VAL A 49 -26.33 2.97 -12.46
N TYR A 50 -25.59 2.16 -11.72
CA TYR A 50 -24.20 1.85 -12.01
C TYR A 50 -24.03 0.36 -12.32
N PHE A 51 -23.15 0.07 -13.28
CA PHE A 51 -22.59 -1.25 -13.50
C PHE A 51 -21.13 -1.24 -13.10
N ILE A 52 -20.75 -2.21 -12.28
CA ILE A 52 -19.37 -2.48 -11.92
C ILE A 52 -18.96 -3.70 -12.70
N PHE A 53 -17.81 -3.62 -13.37
CA PHE A 53 -17.17 -4.77 -13.98
C PHE A 53 -15.82 -5.00 -13.30
N SER A 54 -15.72 -6.09 -12.56
CA SER A 54 -14.53 -6.49 -11.81
C SER A 54 -13.82 -7.62 -12.55
N ALA A 55 -12.57 -7.38 -12.90
CA ALA A 55 -11.68 -8.38 -13.48
C ALA A 55 -11.32 -9.48 -12.49
N SER A 56 -11.06 -10.69 -13.01
CA SER A 56 -10.38 -11.74 -12.27
C SER A 56 -8.90 -11.41 -12.05
N ALA A 57 -8.32 -11.92 -10.97
CA ALA A 57 -6.90 -11.74 -10.66
C ALA A 57 -5.95 -12.58 -11.54
N ASP A 58 -6.41 -13.73 -12.04
CA ASP A 58 -5.61 -14.72 -12.78
C ASP A 58 -5.57 -14.51 -14.30
N LYS A 59 -6.20 -13.45 -14.83
CA LYS A 59 -6.32 -13.22 -16.28
C LYS A 59 -5.59 -11.96 -16.73
N ASP A 60 -4.33 -12.10 -17.09
CA ASP A 60 -3.61 -11.10 -17.88
C ASP A 60 -4.24 -11.00 -19.28
N THR A 61 -4.48 -9.77 -19.74
CA THR A 61 -4.98 -9.46 -21.09
C THR A 61 -6.32 -10.13 -21.46
N TYR A 62 -7.36 -9.97 -20.63
CA TYR A 62 -8.72 -10.20 -21.14
C TYR A 62 -9.15 -8.98 -21.99
N ALA A 63 -9.86 -9.24 -23.10
CA ALA A 63 -10.63 -8.18 -23.72
C ALA A 63 -11.52 -7.58 -22.63
N VAL A 64 -11.59 -6.25 -22.48
CA VAL A 64 -12.53 -5.57 -21.56
C VAL A 64 -13.85 -6.32 -21.59
N PRO A 65 -14.61 -6.36 -20.49
CA PRO A 65 -16.06 -6.33 -20.57
C PRO A 65 -16.54 -5.22 -21.49
N SER A 66 -16.50 -5.55 -22.77
CA SER A 66 -17.32 -4.97 -23.78
C SER A 66 -18.61 -5.75 -23.66
N ALA A 67 -19.63 -5.10 -23.13
CA ALA A 67 -20.87 -5.15 -23.88
C ALA A 67 -20.48 -4.83 -25.33
N THR A 68 -20.75 -5.72 -26.28
CA THR A 68 -20.19 -5.69 -27.65
C THR A 68 -20.81 -4.53 -28.45
N ALA A 69 -20.66 -3.31 -27.96
CA ALA A 69 -21.67 -2.26 -27.81
C ALA A 69 -22.58 -2.46 -26.58
N LEU A 70 -22.37 -1.67 -25.53
CA LEU A 70 -23.43 -1.36 -24.55
C LEU A 70 -24.47 -0.51 -25.31
N SER A 71 -25.32 -1.13 -26.13
CA SER A 71 -26.37 -0.34 -26.77
C SER A 71 -27.38 0.07 -25.71
N VAL A 72 -27.28 1.31 -25.26
CA VAL A 72 -28.29 1.97 -24.44
C VAL A 72 -29.14 2.75 -25.42
N ASP A 73 -30.41 2.37 -25.58
CA ASP A 73 -31.37 3.05 -26.46
C ASP A 73 -30.98 3.12 -27.96
N GLY A 74 -30.25 2.13 -28.49
CA GLY A 74 -29.90 2.06 -29.91
C GLY A 74 -28.62 2.83 -30.30
N GLU A 75 -27.99 3.53 -29.35
CA GLU A 75 -26.66 4.13 -29.54
C GLU A 75 -25.59 3.05 -29.39
N THR A 76 -24.75 2.87 -30.41
CA THR A 76 -23.66 1.89 -30.36
C THR A 76 -22.49 2.53 -29.62
N LEU A 77 -22.08 1.99 -28.46
CA LEU A 77 -20.84 2.48 -27.84
C LEU A 77 -19.67 2.30 -28.80
N PRO A 78 -18.75 3.27 -28.90
CA PRO A 78 -17.57 3.12 -29.73
C PRO A 78 -16.78 1.86 -29.33
N ALA A 79 -16.32 1.11 -30.33
CA ALA A 79 -15.40 -0.01 -30.12
C ALA A 79 -14.13 0.49 -29.41
N PRO A 80 -13.61 -0.22 -28.39
CA PRO A 80 -12.45 0.23 -27.65
C PRO A 80 -11.23 0.41 -28.57
N SER A 81 -10.48 1.49 -28.36
CA SER A 81 -9.14 1.66 -28.94
C SER A 81 -8.09 1.63 -27.83
N ALA A 82 -6.82 1.44 -28.19
CA ALA A 82 -5.73 1.22 -27.24
C ALA A 82 -5.61 2.37 -26.23
N MET A 83 -5.37 2.01 -24.97
CA MET A 83 -4.87 2.95 -23.97
C MET A 83 -3.51 3.47 -24.46
N LYS A 84 -3.37 4.79 -24.57
CA LYS A 84 -2.04 5.40 -24.57
C LYS A 84 -1.54 5.30 -23.12
N THR A 85 -0.80 4.24 -22.85
CA THR A 85 0.25 4.28 -21.84
C THR A 85 1.07 5.56 -22.04
N PRO A 86 1.48 6.28 -20.96
CA PRO A 86 2.48 7.34 -21.08
C PRO A 86 3.66 6.82 -21.92
N ALA A 87 4.16 7.67 -22.83
CA ALA A 87 5.05 7.26 -23.91
C ALA A 87 6.48 6.87 -23.47
N VAL A 88 6.72 6.68 -22.17
CA VAL A 88 8.01 6.23 -21.66
C VAL A 88 7.74 5.34 -20.44
N PHE A 89 7.66 4.02 -20.67
CA PHE A 89 7.99 3.04 -19.64
C PHE A 89 9.50 2.80 -19.79
N GLY A 90 10.25 3.15 -18.74
CA GLY A 90 11.70 3.10 -18.76
C GLY A 90 12.20 1.68 -18.94
N GLU A 91 13.04 1.46 -19.96
CA GLU A 91 13.88 0.27 -20.06
C GLU A 91 15.01 0.34 -19.01
N SER A 92 14.69 0.00 -17.77
CA SER A 92 15.54 -0.51 -16.68
C SER A 92 14.71 -0.38 -15.41
N ALA A 93 14.58 -1.42 -14.59
CA ALA A 93 13.94 -1.29 -13.28
C ALA A 93 14.58 -0.10 -12.53
N ASP A 94 13.77 0.91 -12.20
CA ASP A 94 14.18 1.99 -11.32
C ASP A 94 14.64 1.41 -9.97
N LYS A 95 15.36 2.20 -9.19
CA LYS A 95 15.97 1.75 -7.94
C LYS A 95 14.94 1.12 -6.99
N GLY A 96 13.77 1.74 -6.87
CA GLY A 96 12.65 1.25 -6.07
C GLY A 96 12.22 -0.16 -6.47
N GLN A 97 11.96 -0.39 -7.77
CA GLN A 97 11.56 -1.71 -8.25
C GLN A 97 12.63 -2.77 -7.98
N ARG A 98 13.93 -2.46 -8.16
CA ARG A 98 15.00 -3.42 -7.86
C ARG A 98 15.05 -3.81 -6.39
N ILE A 99 14.81 -2.86 -5.50
CA ILE A 99 14.80 -3.09 -4.04
C ILE A 99 13.59 -3.93 -3.67
N ALA A 100 12.40 -3.60 -4.17
CA ALA A 100 11.18 -4.37 -3.98
C ALA A 100 11.34 -5.81 -4.49
N ASP A 101 11.88 -6.00 -5.69
CA ASP A 101 12.14 -7.32 -6.28
C ASP A 101 13.13 -8.13 -5.44
N PHE A 102 14.19 -7.48 -4.93
CA PHE A 102 15.15 -8.14 -4.05
C PHE A 102 14.51 -8.53 -2.71
N ASN A 103 13.75 -7.64 -2.08
CA ASN A 103 13.08 -7.90 -0.80
C ASN A 103 12.05 -9.02 -0.92
N ARG A 104 11.32 -9.06 -2.04
CA ARG A 104 10.39 -10.14 -2.36
C ARG A 104 11.08 -11.49 -2.33
N ASN A 105 12.14 -11.69 -3.10
CA ASN A 105 12.83 -12.98 -3.11
C ASN A 105 14.36 -12.83 -3.18
N PRO A 106 15.02 -12.59 -2.04
CA PRO A 106 16.44 -12.27 -2.04
C PRO A 106 17.31 -13.45 -2.45
N TRP A 107 16.90 -14.69 -2.13
CA TRP A 107 17.65 -15.87 -2.56
C TRP A 107 17.60 -16.07 -4.07
N SER A 108 16.44 -15.89 -4.69
CA SER A 108 16.31 -15.91 -6.15
C SER A 108 17.13 -14.79 -6.80
N ALA A 109 17.08 -13.57 -6.26
CA ALA A 109 17.86 -12.43 -6.75
C ALA A 109 19.38 -12.68 -6.65
N LEU A 110 19.83 -13.38 -5.61
CA LEU A 110 21.21 -13.81 -5.44
C LEU A 110 21.61 -15.00 -6.34
N GLY A 111 20.66 -15.58 -7.09
CA GLY A 111 20.88 -16.70 -8.00
C GLY A 111 21.12 -18.04 -7.29
N ILE A 112 20.58 -18.20 -6.09
CA ILE A 112 20.87 -19.33 -5.20
C ILE A 112 19.60 -19.89 -4.57
N ALA A 113 19.61 -21.19 -4.29
CA ALA A 113 18.55 -21.77 -3.47
C ALA A 113 18.63 -21.20 -2.05
N LYS A 114 17.47 -20.93 -1.45
CA LYS A 114 17.37 -20.62 -0.02
C LYS A 114 18.06 -21.75 0.74
N ALA A 115 19.21 -21.44 1.35
CA ALA A 115 20.03 -22.45 2.00
C ALA A 115 19.18 -23.15 3.08
N PRO A 116 19.18 -24.49 3.15
CA PRO A 116 18.41 -25.17 4.17
C PRO A 116 18.84 -24.67 5.54
N SER A 117 17.87 -24.46 6.43
CA SER A 117 18.12 -24.17 7.84
C SER A 117 19.11 -25.21 8.38
N VAL A 118 20.33 -24.78 8.73
CA VAL A 118 21.26 -25.69 9.38
C VAL A 118 20.61 -26.06 10.73
N PRO A 119 20.51 -27.36 11.09
CA PRO A 119 19.71 -27.78 12.24
C PRO A 119 20.05 -27.02 13.53
N THR A 120 19.11 -26.18 13.97
CA THR A 120 18.75 -25.84 15.36
C THR A 120 19.83 -25.31 16.33
N ALA A 121 21.05 -25.01 15.89
CA ALA A 121 22.08 -24.48 16.78
C ALA A 121 21.98 -22.96 17.05
N LYS A 122 21.41 -22.16 16.13
CA LYS A 122 21.25 -20.70 16.28
C LYS A 122 19.89 -20.24 16.85
N LEU A 123 18.86 -21.09 16.82
CA LEU A 123 17.56 -20.78 17.45
C LEU A 123 17.58 -20.95 18.98
N SER A 124 18.62 -21.60 19.54
CA SER A 124 18.77 -21.88 20.97
C SER A 124 19.97 -21.17 21.60
N SER A 125 20.73 -20.36 20.86
CA SER A 125 21.84 -19.61 21.44
C SER A 125 21.30 -18.39 22.20
N SER A 126 21.20 -18.54 23.51
CA SER A 126 21.12 -17.44 24.49
C SER A 126 22.37 -16.53 24.48
N ASN A 127 23.36 -16.84 23.64
CA ASN A 127 24.49 -15.97 23.36
C ASN A 127 24.18 -15.19 22.08
N LEU A 128 23.34 -14.17 22.23
CA LEU A 128 23.32 -13.01 21.33
C LEU A 128 24.79 -12.56 21.20
N GLY A 129 25.30 -12.53 19.98
CA GLY A 129 26.71 -12.25 19.71
C GLY A 129 27.14 -10.94 20.35
N VAL A 130 28.43 -10.81 20.68
CA VAL A 130 29.01 -9.52 21.07
C VAL A 130 28.58 -8.50 20.01
N PRO A 131 27.95 -7.38 20.37
CA PRO A 131 27.51 -6.38 19.41
C PRO A 131 28.65 -6.03 18.45
N ARG A 132 28.30 -5.71 17.19
CA ARG A 132 29.23 -4.98 16.33
C ARG A 132 29.75 -3.76 17.11
N ALA A 133 30.99 -3.34 16.83
CA ALA A 133 31.72 -2.32 17.59
C ALA A 133 30.78 -1.23 18.14
N SER A 134 30.88 -0.92 19.44
CA SER A 134 30.02 0.08 20.07
C SER A 134 30.12 1.40 19.33
N TYR A 135 29.03 1.82 18.68
CA TYR A 135 28.95 3.10 17.99
C TYR A 135 28.92 4.27 18.97
N THR A 136 29.54 5.39 18.59
CA THR A 136 29.46 6.68 19.26
C THR A 136 29.16 7.80 18.29
N GLU A 137 28.50 8.86 18.75
CA GLU A 137 28.34 10.08 17.95
C GLU A 137 29.71 10.60 17.47
N GLY A 138 29.78 10.96 16.19
CA GLY A 138 31.02 11.36 15.52
C GLY A 138 31.79 10.22 14.86
N ASP A 139 31.39 8.96 15.05
CA ASP A 139 31.91 7.86 14.23
C ASP A 139 31.62 8.13 12.75
N THR A 140 32.58 7.84 11.88
CA THR A 140 32.43 8.01 10.43
C THR A 140 32.46 6.67 9.71
N GLY A 141 31.82 6.61 8.55
CA GLY A 141 31.86 5.44 7.69
C GLY A 141 31.25 5.70 6.32
N THR A 142 31.61 4.87 5.34
CA THR A 142 31.01 4.90 4.01
C THR A 142 29.90 3.85 3.94
N LEU A 143 28.65 4.28 3.84
CA LEU A 143 27.49 3.42 3.70
C LEU A 143 27.22 3.12 2.22
N LYS A 144 26.81 1.90 1.90
CA LYS A 144 26.61 1.44 0.53
C LYS A 144 25.13 1.46 0.12
N ASP A 145 24.87 1.83 -1.11
CA ASP A 145 23.56 1.82 -1.74
C ASP A 145 23.69 1.40 -3.22
N GLY A 146 23.91 0.10 -3.42
CA GLY A 146 24.05 -0.45 -4.76
C GLY A 146 25.31 0.10 -5.44
N PRO A 147 25.19 0.79 -6.60
CA PRO A 147 26.34 1.43 -7.23
C PRO A 147 26.82 2.69 -6.49
N SER A 148 26.00 3.27 -5.61
CA SER A 148 26.29 4.50 -4.89
C SER A 148 26.85 4.22 -3.49
N SER A 149 27.49 5.22 -2.91
CA SER A 149 27.90 5.18 -1.51
C SER A 149 27.96 6.57 -0.91
N TRP A 150 27.61 6.67 0.36
CA TRP A 150 27.58 7.91 1.10
C TRP A 150 28.64 7.88 2.19
N ASP A 151 29.54 8.85 2.18
CA ASP A 151 30.34 9.13 3.37
C ASP A 151 29.42 9.76 4.41
N SER A 152 29.38 9.18 5.61
CA SER A 152 28.39 9.49 6.63
C SER A 152 29.02 9.56 8.01
N THR A 153 28.48 10.45 8.82
CA THR A 153 28.82 10.60 10.23
C THR A 153 27.63 10.20 11.10
N CYS A 154 27.89 9.43 12.17
CA CYS A 154 26.91 9.11 13.19
C CYS A 154 26.56 10.38 13.98
N ARG A 155 25.29 10.81 13.91
CA ARG A 155 24.78 12.03 14.57
C ARG A 155 23.93 11.74 15.80
N TYR A 156 23.58 10.48 16.03
CA TYR A 156 22.82 10.07 17.20
C TYR A 156 23.10 8.60 17.53
N VAL A 157 23.28 8.32 18.81
CA VAL A 157 23.24 6.97 19.38
C VAL A 157 22.38 7.03 20.63
N SER A 158 21.38 6.16 20.78
CA SER A 158 20.60 6.14 22.03
C SER A 158 21.51 5.79 23.21
N ASP A 159 21.52 6.63 24.25
CA ASP A 159 22.45 6.58 25.41
C ASP A 159 22.55 5.21 26.07
N THR A 160 21.43 4.47 26.11
CA THR A 160 21.35 3.10 26.62
C THR A 160 20.45 2.26 25.74
N PRO A 161 20.68 0.93 25.63
CA PRO A 161 19.71 0.05 25.01
C PRO A 161 18.33 0.20 25.65
N ILE A 162 17.34 0.51 24.82
CA ILE A 162 15.95 0.75 25.15
C ILE A 162 15.25 -0.61 25.25
N GLY A 163 14.63 -0.89 26.39
CA GLY A 163 13.82 -2.10 26.55
C GLY A 163 12.54 -1.98 25.73
N VAL A 164 12.27 -2.98 24.89
CA VAL A 164 11.08 -3.00 24.02
C VAL A 164 10.15 -4.14 24.41
N ALA A 165 8.84 -3.94 24.24
CA ALA A 165 7.83 -4.93 24.62
C ALA A 165 7.71 -6.11 23.63
N ALA A 166 8.10 -5.89 22.37
CA ALA A 166 7.90 -6.84 21.27
C ALA A 166 8.48 -8.24 21.54
N ASP A 167 9.71 -8.30 22.05
CA ASP A 167 10.42 -9.54 22.37
C ASP A 167 11.21 -9.49 23.69
N GLY A 168 11.12 -8.37 24.43
CA GLY A 168 11.84 -8.16 25.68
C GLY A 168 13.35 -7.98 25.54
N THR A 169 13.88 -7.91 24.31
CA THR A 169 15.31 -7.78 24.04
C THR A 169 15.64 -6.30 23.76
N PRO A 170 16.56 -5.67 24.49
CA PRO A 170 16.84 -4.25 24.30
C PRO A 170 17.33 -3.90 22.89
N ARG A 171 16.94 -2.72 22.40
CA ARG A 171 17.36 -2.15 21.12
C ARG A 171 18.15 -0.86 21.31
N ARG A 172 19.05 -0.55 20.39
CA ARG A 172 19.75 0.74 20.34
C ARG A 172 19.52 1.36 18.96
N LEU A 173 19.17 2.64 18.94
CA LEU A 173 19.01 3.39 17.71
C LEU A 173 20.30 4.13 17.38
N ILE A 174 20.70 4.07 16.11
CA ILE A 174 21.83 4.80 15.55
C ILE A 174 21.35 5.57 14.32
N VAL A 175 21.56 6.89 14.28
CA VAL A 175 21.24 7.71 13.10
C VAL A 175 22.53 8.18 12.44
N TRP A 176 22.68 7.86 11.16
CA TRP A 176 23.75 8.32 10.29
C TRP A 176 23.21 9.42 9.39
N VAL A 177 24.03 10.44 9.15
CA VAL A 177 23.73 11.48 8.17
C VAL A 177 24.89 11.55 7.19
N GLU A 178 24.58 11.53 5.90
CA GLU A 178 25.53 11.82 4.85
C GLU A 178 26.20 13.18 5.08
N ASP A 179 27.52 13.24 4.90
CA ASP A 179 28.30 14.42 5.28
C ASP A 179 27.92 15.66 4.44
N ASP A 180 27.62 15.48 3.15
CA ASP A 180 27.16 16.55 2.24
C ASP A 180 25.75 17.04 2.59
N SER A 181 24.92 16.16 3.16
CA SER A 181 23.58 16.48 3.66
C SER A 181 23.60 17.17 5.03
N TRP A 182 24.74 17.20 5.73
CA TRP A 182 24.90 17.84 7.04
C TRP A 182 25.56 19.21 6.96
N SER A 183 26.56 19.34 6.10
CA SER A 183 27.33 20.56 5.94
C SER A 183 27.47 20.92 4.48
N TYR A 184 27.29 22.20 4.16
CA TYR A 184 27.44 22.70 2.81
C TYR A 184 28.80 22.33 2.21
N ASP A 185 28.79 21.47 1.19
CA ASP A 185 29.92 21.24 0.31
C ASP A 185 29.75 22.06 -0.99
N PRO A 186 30.62 23.02 -1.31
CA PRO A 186 30.56 23.71 -2.60
C PRO A 186 30.77 22.78 -3.82
N SER A 187 31.29 21.56 -3.63
CA SER A 187 31.50 20.59 -4.70
C SER A 187 30.27 19.73 -4.99
N ASN A 188 29.40 19.56 -3.99
CA ASN A 188 28.11 18.87 -4.07
C ASN A 188 27.07 19.59 -3.16
N PRO A 189 26.60 20.79 -3.55
CA PRO A 189 25.74 21.58 -2.69
C PRO A 189 24.36 20.95 -2.59
N LYS A 190 23.89 20.67 -1.38
CA LYS A 190 22.49 20.30 -1.11
C LYS A 190 21.64 21.53 -0.84
N GLN A 191 20.42 21.57 -1.38
CA GLN A 191 19.48 22.67 -1.23
C GLN A 191 19.06 22.85 0.24
N TYR A 192 18.83 21.73 0.93
CA TYR A 192 18.47 21.72 2.35
C TYR A 192 19.41 20.80 3.12
N LEU A 193 19.77 21.21 4.34
CA LEU A 193 20.72 20.51 5.19
C LEU A 193 20.03 20.01 6.45
N VAL A 194 20.32 18.77 6.80
CA VAL A 194 19.88 18.14 8.04
C VAL A 194 20.60 18.78 9.22
N THR A 195 19.85 19.02 10.30
CA THR A 195 20.36 19.58 11.55
C THR A 195 20.25 18.57 12.69
N GLN A 196 20.96 18.83 13.80
CA GLN A 196 20.85 17.99 14.99
C GLN A 196 19.42 17.96 15.56
N GLU A 197 18.67 19.06 15.44
CA GLU A 197 17.29 19.12 15.92
C GLU A 197 16.39 18.14 15.16
N MET A 198 16.53 18.09 13.84
CA MET A 198 15.83 17.14 12.98
C MET A 198 16.18 15.69 13.31
N VAL A 199 17.48 15.39 13.49
CA VAL A 199 17.96 14.06 13.90
C VAL A 199 17.35 13.63 15.24
N ASN A 200 17.38 14.51 16.24
CA ASN A 200 16.84 14.22 17.57
C ASN A 200 15.32 14.01 17.53
N TRP A 201 14.61 14.79 16.72
CA TRP A 201 13.18 14.64 16.52
C TRP A 201 12.85 13.26 15.91
N LEU A 202 13.50 12.91 14.79
CA LEU A 202 13.30 11.63 14.13
C LEU A 202 13.61 10.45 15.06
N ALA A 203 14.73 10.52 15.79
CA ALA A 203 15.13 9.49 16.75
C ALA A 203 14.06 9.29 17.85
N GLY A 204 13.58 10.39 18.44
CA GLY A 204 12.54 10.35 19.46
C GLY A 204 11.16 9.91 18.96
N LYS A 205 10.93 9.93 17.65
CA LYS A 205 9.69 9.45 17.01
C LYS A 205 9.73 7.97 16.64
N PHE A 206 10.91 7.39 16.48
CA PHE A 206 11.08 5.99 16.08
C PHE A 206 11.25 5.05 17.26
N LEU A 207 12.24 5.30 18.12
CA LEU A 207 12.57 4.44 19.25
C LEU A 207 12.96 5.30 20.46
N ALA A 208 12.01 5.47 21.37
CA ALA A 208 12.11 6.24 22.60
C ALA A 208 12.00 5.31 23.82
N SER A 209 12.51 5.76 24.96
CA SER A 209 12.26 5.06 26.21
C SER A 209 10.78 5.15 26.58
N GLY A 210 10.15 4.03 26.90
CA GLY A 210 8.74 3.99 27.25
C GLY A 210 8.10 2.73 26.70
N ALA A 211 6.76 2.70 26.76
CA ALA A 211 5.97 1.74 26.01
C ALA A 211 4.81 2.53 25.38
N ASP A 212 4.41 2.12 24.18
CA ASP A 212 3.27 2.66 23.44
C ASP A 212 3.43 4.15 23.08
N ASN A 213 4.65 4.62 22.79
CA ASN A 213 4.92 6.06 22.56
C ASN A 213 5.67 6.39 21.26
N ASP A 214 6.03 5.41 20.44
CA ASP A 214 6.75 5.60 19.19
C ASP A 214 6.34 4.58 18.12
N VAL A 215 6.87 4.76 16.90
CA VAL A 215 6.56 3.89 15.77
C VAL A 215 7.03 2.46 16.01
N TYR A 216 8.18 2.27 16.68
CA TYR A 216 8.69 0.95 16.99
C TYR A 216 7.68 0.15 17.82
N ASP A 217 7.23 0.72 18.93
CA ASP A 217 6.26 0.10 19.83
C ASP A 217 4.94 -0.20 19.12
N TRP A 218 4.39 0.79 18.41
CA TRP A 218 3.06 0.66 17.82
C TRP A 218 3.01 -0.39 16.71
N LEU A 219 4.05 -0.48 15.88
CA LEU A 219 4.08 -1.42 14.76
C LEU A 219 4.53 -2.82 15.20
N THR A 220 5.53 -2.92 16.08
CA THR A 220 5.94 -4.24 16.61
C THR A 220 4.88 -4.86 17.52
N ALA A 221 4.02 -4.06 18.15
CA ALA A 221 2.82 -4.58 18.82
C ALA A 221 1.86 -5.30 17.86
N ILE A 222 1.83 -4.91 16.57
CA ILE A 222 1.04 -5.60 15.54
C ILE A 222 1.84 -6.76 14.94
N LEU A 223 3.07 -6.51 14.52
CA LEU A 223 3.81 -7.40 13.62
C LEU A 223 4.87 -8.25 14.31
N GLY A 224 5.19 -8.00 15.58
CA GLY A 224 6.33 -8.60 16.27
C GLY A 224 7.64 -7.88 15.94
N PRO A 225 8.79 -8.40 16.42
CA PRO A 225 10.08 -7.75 16.26
C PRO A 225 10.56 -7.73 14.80
N GLU A 226 11.39 -6.74 14.49
CA GLU A 226 12.01 -6.46 13.19
C GLU A 226 13.18 -7.38 12.85
N TRP A 227 13.83 -7.94 13.87
CA TRP A 227 14.94 -8.86 13.73
C TRP A 227 15.10 -9.70 15.00
N GLY A 228 15.88 -10.77 14.90
CA GLY A 228 16.16 -11.67 16.01
C GLY A 228 17.03 -12.85 15.58
N ALA A 229 16.92 -13.96 16.31
CA ALA A 229 17.70 -15.16 16.00
C ALA A 229 17.35 -15.71 14.61
N THR A 230 18.39 -16.01 13.82
CA THR A 230 18.25 -16.55 12.46
C THR A 230 18.91 -17.93 12.32
N PRO A 231 18.26 -18.90 11.65
CA PRO A 231 18.88 -20.20 11.38
C PRO A 231 19.88 -20.15 10.20
N TYR A 232 20.00 -19.01 9.51
CA TYR A 232 20.75 -18.86 8.28
C TYR A 232 22.15 -18.30 8.56
N SER A 233 23.20 -19.03 8.18
CA SER A 233 24.60 -18.61 8.40
C SER A 233 25.05 -17.46 7.49
N ASN A 234 24.30 -17.20 6.43
CA ASN A 234 24.57 -16.14 5.47
C ASN A 234 23.98 -14.78 5.87
N LEU A 235 23.14 -14.74 6.91
CA LEU A 235 22.57 -13.52 7.47
C LEU A 235 23.37 -13.06 8.68
N ILE A 236 23.31 -11.76 8.96
CA ILE A 236 23.92 -11.18 10.15
C ILE A 236 23.24 -11.70 11.42
N ASP A 237 24.03 -11.83 12.48
CA ASP A 237 23.50 -12.15 13.81
C ASP A 237 22.77 -10.95 14.40
N PHE A 238 21.88 -11.19 15.36
CA PHE A 238 21.25 -10.12 16.12
C PHE A 238 22.24 -9.46 17.09
N ASP A 239 22.39 -8.15 17.00
CA ASP A 239 23.19 -7.31 17.90
C ASP A 239 22.38 -6.23 18.63
N GLY A 240 21.08 -6.12 18.33
CA GLY A 240 20.16 -5.15 18.94
C GLY A 240 20.26 -3.74 18.37
N ASP A 241 21.09 -3.50 17.36
CA ASP A 241 21.24 -2.18 16.74
C ASP A 241 20.28 -2.02 15.55
N ILE A 242 19.59 -0.88 15.50
CA ILE A 242 18.78 -0.46 14.36
C ILE A 242 19.35 0.87 13.85
N HIS A 243 19.56 0.95 12.54
CA HIS A 243 20.18 2.10 11.90
C HIS A 243 19.20 2.83 10.99
N ILE A 244 19.17 4.16 11.11
CA ILE A 244 18.52 5.05 10.14
C ILE A 244 19.62 5.82 9.42
N VAL A 245 19.52 5.92 8.10
CA VAL A 245 20.44 6.74 7.30
C VAL A 245 19.65 7.86 6.64
N LEU A 246 20.07 9.10 6.89
CA LEU A 246 19.61 10.28 6.16
C LEU A 246 20.64 10.58 5.07
N ALA A 247 20.26 10.40 3.82
CA ALA A 247 21.11 10.65 2.66
C ALA A 247 20.29 11.18 1.49
N ASP A 248 20.92 11.90 0.57
CA ASP A 248 20.31 12.30 -0.69
C ASP A 248 20.14 11.04 -1.55
N ILE A 249 18.90 10.59 -1.70
CA ILE A 249 18.61 9.35 -2.39
C ILE A 249 18.68 9.61 -3.89
N GLU A 250 19.55 8.85 -4.56
CA GLU A 250 19.85 9.04 -6.00
C GLU A 250 20.81 10.19 -6.32
N ASP A 251 21.26 10.96 -5.31
CA ASP A 251 22.15 12.11 -5.46
C ASP A 251 21.56 13.13 -6.45
N ASP A 252 20.26 13.41 -6.27
CA ASP A 252 19.46 14.23 -7.19
C ASP A 252 19.13 15.63 -6.65
N ASP A 253 19.35 15.86 -5.34
CA ASP A 253 19.00 17.09 -4.64
C ASP A 253 17.53 17.50 -4.89
N GLU A 254 16.61 16.53 -5.03
CA GLU A 254 15.19 16.78 -5.31
C GLU A 254 14.37 16.95 -4.02
N PRO A 255 13.94 18.17 -3.66
CA PRO A 255 13.22 18.40 -2.42
C PRO A 255 11.72 18.10 -2.48
N ASN A 256 11.15 17.85 -3.68
CA ASN A 256 9.69 17.78 -3.87
C ASN A 256 9.17 16.47 -4.48
N GLY A 257 9.87 15.35 -4.25
CA GLY A 257 9.38 14.02 -4.61
C GLY A 257 10.47 13.11 -5.13
N GLY A 258 10.12 11.84 -5.37
CA GLY A 258 11.09 10.79 -5.62
C GLY A 258 10.94 9.69 -4.57
N ILE A 259 12.04 9.00 -4.28
CA ILE A 259 12.06 7.96 -3.25
C ILE A 259 12.23 8.64 -1.89
N VAL A 260 11.17 8.68 -1.08
CA VAL A 260 11.21 9.29 0.27
C VAL A 260 12.00 8.43 1.26
N GLY A 261 11.99 7.11 1.06
CA GLY A 261 12.71 6.15 1.87
C GLY A 261 12.69 4.76 1.25
N TYR A 262 13.54 3.88 1.78
CA TYR A 262 13.51 2.46 1.42
C TYR A 262 14.17 1.58 2.50
N PHE A 263 13.67 0.36 2.66
CA PHE A 263 14.35 -0.76 3.30
C PHE A 263 14.93 -1.70 2.24
N TRP A 264 16.20 -2.11 2.40
CA TRP A 264 16.80 -3.13 1.53
C TRP A 264 17.41 -4.28 2.32
N SER A 265 16.74 -5.43 2.26
CA SER A 265 17.12 -6.66 2.97
C SER A 265 18.52 -7.19 2.62
N LEU A 266 19.12 -6.73 1.51
CA LEU A 266 20.51 -7.04 1.15
C LEU A 266 21.46 -6.69 2.29
N ASN A 267 21.19 -5.60 3.02
CA ASN A 267 22.00 -5.16 4.15
C ASN A 267 22.00 -6.14 5.33
N ASN A 268 21.11 -7.14 5.35
CA ASN A 268 21.07 -8.17 6.38
C ASN A 268 21.87 -9.43 6.01
N PHE A 269 22.45 -9.49 4.80
CA PHE A 269 23.34 -10.56 4.38
C PHE A 269 24.79 -10.23 4.70
N THR A 270 25.59 -11.25 4.98
CA THR A 270 27.05 -11.10 5.17
C THR A 270 27.76 -10.88 3.83
N ASN A 271 28.71 -9.96 3.78
CA ASN A 271 29.56 -9.76 2.60
C ASN A 271 30.40 -11.00 2.29
N ALA A 272 30.76 -11.78 3.31
CA ALA A 272 31.40 -13.08 3.14
C ALA A 272 30.56 -14.03 2.25
N TYR A 273 29.24 -14.02 2.42
CA TYR A 273 28.33 -14.79 1.59
C TYR A 273 28.13 -14.17 0.20
N LEU A 274 28.04 -12.85 0.12
CA LEU A 274 27.82 -12.13 -1.14
C LEU A 274 29.03 -12.11 -2.08
N ALA A 275 30.22 -12.53 -1.63
CA ALA A 275 31.47 -12.46 -2.40
C ALA A 275 31.43 -13.10 -3.80
N GLY A 276 30.51 -14.05 -4.04
CA GLY A 276 30.31 -14.71 -5.33
C GLY A 276 29.07 -14.27 -6.12
N THR A 277 28.34 -13.26 -5.67
CA THR A 277 27.09 -12.80 -6.30
C THR A 277 27.29 -11.42 -6.97
N PRO A 278 26.34 -10.94 -7.79
CA PRO A 278 26.36 -9.58 -8.32
C PRO A 278 26.37 -8.47 -7.25
N TYR A 279 26.15 -8.82 -5.98
CA TYR A 279 26.05 -7.90 -4.86
C TYR A 279 27.26 -7.96 -3.91
N ALA A 280 28.39 -8.49 -4.38
CA ALA A 280 29.61 -8.59 -3.59
C ALA A 280 30.03 -7.23 -2.98
N ASN A 281 30.23 -7.19 -1.66
CA ASN A 281 30.61 -6.02 -0.88
C ASN A 281 29.58 -4.87 -0.86
N LEU A 282 28.33 -5.11 -1.24
CA LEU A 282 27.27 -4.11 -1.22
C LEU A 282 26.44 -4.10 0.06
N SER A 283 26.53 -5.14 0.89
CA SER A 283 25.83 -5.16 2.17
C SER A 283 26.54 -4.28 3.19
N ASN A 284 25.76 -3.46 3.89
CA ASN A 284 26.23 -2.74 5.07
C ASN A 284 26.32 -3.65 6.32
N GLU A 285 25.79 -4.88 6.26
CA GLU A 285 25.72 -5.84 7.37
C GLU A 285 25.06 -5.23 8.62
N ARG A 286 23.90 -4.57 8.42
CA ARG A 286 23.15 -3.84 9.44
C ARG A 286 21.65 -4.07 9.28
N ILE A 287 20.92 -3.95 10.37
CA ILE A 287 19.47 -3.73 10.33
C ILE A 287 19.25 -2.24 10.09
N MET A 288 18.86 -1.87 8.87
CA MET A 288 18.82 -0.47 8.47
C MET A 288 17.77 -0.17 7.40
N PHE A 289 17.27 1.07 7.42
CA PHE A 289 16.55 1.70 6.31
C PHE A 289 17.11 3.10 6.06
N VAL A 290 16.81 3.63 4.88
CA VAL A 290 17.28 4.94 4.40
C VAL A 290 16.07 5.85 4.21
N LEU A 291 16.22 7.13 4.56
CA LEU A 291 15.24 8.18 4.30
C LEU A 291 15.94 9.34 3.60
N ASP A 292 15.20 10.05 2.76
CA ASP A 292 15.74 11.16 1.98
C ASP A 292 16.04 12.38 2.87
N SER A 293 17.29 12.82 2.86
CA SER A 293 17.75 13.94 3.70
C SER A 293 17.26 15.30 3.20
N VAL A 294 17.17 15.51 1.89
CA VAL A 294 16.85 16.79 1.26
C VAL A 294 15.36 17.07 1.41
N MET A 295 14.52 16.07 1.17
CA MET A 295 13.09 16.13 1.48
C MET A 295 12.87 16.32 2.98
N PHE A 296 13.52 15.53 3.84
CA PHE A 296 13.33 15.66 5.29
C PHE A 296 13.70 17.06 5.83
N ALA A 297 14.74 17.67 5.27
CA ALA A 297 15.18 19.01 5.65
C ALA A 297 14.42 20.14 4.93
N ASN A 298 13.51 19.83 4.01
CA ASN A 298 12.75 20.81 3.24
C ASN A 298 11.74 21.55 4.13
N PRO A 299 11.85 22.89 4.31
CA PRO A 299 10.91 23.69 5.09
C PRO A 299 9.63 24.04 4.31
N VAL A 300 9.56 23.70 3.01
CA VAL A 300 8.43 24.06 2.14
C VAL A 300 7.40 22.93 2.16
N GLY A 301 6.29 23.16 2.86
CA GLY A 301 5.23 22.17 2.99
C GLY A 301 4.11 22.63 3.92
N GLY A 302 3.49 23.77 3.64
CA GLY A 302 2.36 24.25 4.45
C GLY A 302 2.27 25.78 4.56
N GLY A 303 3.31 26.49 4.15
CA GLY A 303 3.36 27.94 4.01
C GLY A 303 4.67 28.39 3.35
N ASP A 304 4.75 29.65 2.92
CA ASP A 304 5.97 30.27 2.36
C ASP A 304 7.09 30.46 3.42
N ASP A 305 7.24 29.53 4.37
CA ASP A 305 8.26 29.62 5.42
C ASP A 305 9.59 29.04 4.92
N ALA A 306 10.68 29.71 5.32
CA ALA A 306 12.05 29.31 5.02
C ALA A 306 12.70 28.61 6.24
N VAL A 307 11.93 28.35 7.29
CA VAL A 307 12.37 27.74 8.54
C VAL A 307 11.68 26.39 8.72
N TRP A 308 12.48 25.35 8.89
CA TRP A 308 11.98 24.00 9.11
C TRP A 308 11.23 23.88 10.44
N SER A 309 10.15 23.11 10.43
CA SER A 309 9.29 22.81 11.56
C SER A 309 8.81 21.35 11.49
N THR A 310 8.52 20.77 12.64
CA THR A 310 7.98 19.40 12.74
C THR A 310 6.56 19.25 12.18
N ALA A 311 5.95 20.35 11.74
CA ALA A 311 4.62 20.39 11.13
C ALA A 311 4.66 20.58 9.61
N ASP A 312 5.86 20.69 9.01
CA ASP A 312 6.02 20.83 7.57
C ASP A 312 5.66 19.51 6.86
N ASP A 313 5.05 19.61 5.68
CA ASP A 313 4.54 18.47 4.92
C ASP A 313 5.62 17.39 4.73
N TRP A 314 6.85 17.77 4.37
CA TRP A 314 7.93 16.79 4.18
C TRP A 314 8.45 16.17 5.47
N ALA A 315 8.45 16.91 6.59
CA ALA A 315 8.77 16.32 7.88
C ALA A 315 7.72 15.27 8.29
N LEU A 316 6.44 15.55 8.03
CA LEU A 316 5.34 14.63 8.30
C LEU A 316 5.31 13.45 7.33
N GLU A 317 5.60 13.66 6.04
CA GLU A 317 5.68 12.61 5.02
C GLU A 317 6.82 11.65 5.34
N VAL A 318 8.03 12.14 5.59
CA VAL A 318 9.18 11.29 5.99
C VAL A 318 8.89 10.54 7.28
N TYR A 319 8.18 11.16 8.22
CA TYR A 319 7.76 10.47 9.44
C TYR A 319 6.73 9.36 9.15
N SER A 320 5.77 9.57 8.25
CA SER A 320 4.86 8.52 7.77
C SER A 320 5.62 7.39 7.07
N THR A 321 6.54 7.72 6.17
CA THR A 321 7.41 6.77 5.46
C THR A 321 8.26 5.94 6.41
N LEU A 322 8.64 6.47 7.57
CA LEU A 322 9.36 5.68 8.56
C LEU A 322 8.53 4.47 9.06
N ALA A 323 7.21 4.59 9.21
CA ALA A 323 6.35 3.45 9.51
C ALA A 323 6.23 2.48 8.33
N HIS A 324 6.22 3.02 7.11
CA HIS A 324 6.21 2.26 5.85
C HIS A 324 7.46 1.37 5.73
N GLU A 325 8.65 1.95 5.84
CA GLU A 325 9.91 1.19 5.70
C GLU A 325 10.16 0.23 6.86
N PHE A 326 9.70 0.59 8.05
CA PHE A 326 9.77 -0.31 9.19
C PHE A 326 8.84 -1.51 9.03
N GLN A 327 7.69 -1.35 8.37
CA GLN A 327 6.85 -2.49 7.98
C GLN A 327 7.63 -3.44 7.08
N HIS A 328 8.31 -2.94 6.03
CA HIS A 328 9.07 -3.78 5.10
C HIS A 328 10.16 -4.58 5.81
N MET A 329 10.86 -3.93 6.75
CA MET A 329 11.87 -4.58 7.60
C MET A 329 11.28 -5.72 8.45
N ILE A 330 10.18 -5.46 9.15
CA ILE A 330 9.51 -6.49 9.96
C ILE A 330 8.96 -7.60 9.06
N SER A 331 8.38 -7.25 7.92
CA SER A 331 7.83 -8.19 6.92
C SER A 331 8.90 -9.18 6.48
N PHE A 332 10.07 -8.69 6.09
CA PHE A 332 11.20 -9.53 5.69
C PHE A 332 11.57 -10.54 6.79
N TYR A 333 11.74 -10.10 8.04
CA TYR A 333 12.07 -11.02 9.13
C TYR A 333 10.94 -12.00 9.46
N GLN A 334 9.72 -11.50 9.65
CA GLN A 334 8.58 -12.31 10.09
C GLN A 334 8.14 -13.33 9.04
N ARG A 335 8.23 -12.99 7.75
CA ARG A 335 7.85 -13.87 6.65
C ARG A 335 9.01 -14.75 6.24
N SER A 336 10.09 -14.14 5.78
CA SER A 336 11.17 -14.87 5.11
C SER A 336 12.03 -15.67 6.08
N ILE A 337 12.20 -15.18 7.33
CA ILE A 337 13.09 -15.82 8.31
C ILE A 337 12.30 -16.68 9.30
N VAL A 338 11.31 -16.10 9.97
CA VAL A 338 10.55 -16.80 11.03
C VAL A 338 9.61 -17.86 10.45
N ARG A 339 8.99 -17.58 9.30
CA ARG A 339 7.95 -18.44 8.69
C ARG A 339 8.40 -19.14 7.41
N ASP A 340 9.68 -19.02 7.07
CA ASP A 340 10.29 -19.64 5.89
C ASP A 340 9.54 -19.36 4.58
N SER A 341 8.95 -18.17 4.44
CA SER A 341 8.30 -17.73 3.21
C SER A 341 9.33 -17.39 2.12
N ASP A 342 8.90 -17.47 0.86
CA ASP A 342 9.63 -16.98 -0.32
C ASP A 342 9.32 -15.50 -0.63
N GLY A 343 8.60 -14.80 0.26
CA GLY A 343 8.19 -13.40 0.10
C GLY A 343 6.69 -13.22 -0.08
N ALA A 344 6.25 -11.99 -0.34
CA ALA A 344 4.91 -11.69 -0.86
C ALA A 344 5.03 -11.05 -2.24
N ASP A 345 3.97 -11.11 -3.04
CA ASP A 345 3.88 -10.24 -4.21
C ASP A 345 4.03 -8.77 -3.82
N VAL A 346 4.69 -7.97 -4.67
CA VAL A 346 5.05 -6.58 -4.38
C VAL A 346 3.82 -5.78 -3.91
N TRP A 347 2.71 -5.87 -4.65
CA TRP A 347 1.48 -5.17 -4.26
C TRP A 347 0.96 -5.56 -2.87
N ILE A 348 1.19 -6.80 -2.38
CA ILE A 348 0.76 -7.25 -1.05
C ILE A 348 1.69 -6.70 0.04
N ASP A 349 2.99 -6.61 -0.22
CA ASP A 349 3.91 -6.01 0.73
C ASP A 349 3.60 -4.51 0.86
N GLU A 350 3.41 -3.81 -0.26
CA GLU A 350 3.01 -2.39 -0.25
C GLU A 350 1.60 -2.17 0.34
N LEU A 351 0.66 -3.11 0.14
CA LEU A 351 -0.64 -3.14 0.83
C LEU A 351 -0.43 -3.11 2.34
N CYS A 352 0.49 -3.91 2.86
CA CYS A 352 0.81 -3.95 4.28
C CYS A 352 1.44 -2.65 4.77
N SER A 353 2.34 -2.03 4.00
CA SER A 353 2.96 -0.75 4.33
C SER A 353 1.96 0.39 4.38
N MET A 354 1.09 0.50 3.35
CA MET A 354 0.02 1.51 3.32
C MET A 354 -0.97 1.32 4.47
N LEU A 355 -1.24 0.07 4.87
CA LEU A 355 -2.05 -0.22 6.05
C LEU A 355 -1.37 0.15 7.37
N ALA A 356 -0.06 -0.04 7.48
CA ALA A 356 0.70 0.37 8.64
C ALA A 356 0.58 1.89 8.82
N GLU A 357 0.80 2.68 7.76
CA GLU A 357 0.64 4.13 7.78
C GLU A 357 -0.78 4.56 8.19
N ASP A 358 -1.83 4.00 7.58
CA ASP A 358 -3.23 4.35 7.92
C ASP A 358 -3.57 4.01 9.38
N LEU A 359 -3.13 2.85 9.89
CA LEU A 359 -3.37 2.42 11.27
C LEU A 359 -2.65 3.29 12.30
N LEU A 360 -1.50 3.85 11.94
CA LEU A 360 -0.62 4.61 12.82
C LEU A 360 -0.82 6.13 12.70
N ALA A 361 -1.44 6.62 11.62
CA ALA A 361 -1.59 8.04 11.30
C ALA A 361 -2.07 8.90 12.48
N GLU A 362 -3.13 8.46 13.19
CA GLU A 362 -3.66 9.18 14.35
C GLU A 362 -2.66 9.22 15.52
N ARG A 363 -1.97 8.11 15.80
CA ARG A 363 -0.99 8.01 16.89
C ARG A 363 0.26 8.82 16.59
N MET A 364 0.70 8.81 15.34
CA MET A 364 1.82 9.59 14.83
C MET A 364 1.48 11.09 14.77
N GLY A 365 0.19 11.43 14.64
CA GLY A 365 -0.23 12.81 14.41
C GLY A 365 0.12 13.29 13.01
N VAL A 366 0.07 12.40 12.01
CA VAL A 366 0.30 12.71 10.59
C VAL A 366 -0.98 12.47 9.79
N PRO A 367 -1.26 13.21 8.69
CA PRO A 367 -2.43 12.96 7.86
C PRO A 367 -2.50 11.54 7.29
N GLY A 368 -1.33 10.92 7.10
CA GLY A 368 -1.15 9.59 6.52
C GLY A 368 -1.71 9.50 5.09
N PRO A 369 -1.88 8.28 4.57
CA PRO A 369 -2.31 8.07 3.18
C PRO A 369 -3.74 8.57 2.91
N ARG A 370 -4.52 8.84 3.96
CA ARG A 370 -5.86 9.44 3.86
C ARG A 370 -5.81 10.93 3.51
N GLY A 371 -4.74 11.64 3.82
CA GLY A 371 -4.60 13.07 3.57
C GLY A 371 -5.63 13.91 4.34
N VAL A 372 -6.01 13.51 5.54
CA VAL A 372 -6.98 14.23 6.39
C VAL A 372 -6.36 14.37 7.77
N ASP A 373 -6.64 15.49 8.44
CA ASP A 373 -6.18 15.77 9.80
C ASP A 373 -6.25 14.51 10.69
N PRO A 374 -5.14 14.11 11.36
CA PRO A 374 -5.06 12.90 12.17
C PRO A 374 -6.06 12.86 13.33
N SER A 375 -6.56 14.00 13.77
CA SER A 375 -7.56 14.11 14.83
C SER A 375 -9.01 14.01 14.32
N ASP A 376 -9.22 14.11 13.00
CA ASP A 376 -10.54 14.04 12.37
C ASP A 376 -10.89 12.62 11.92
N GLY A 377 -11.72 11.94 12.72
CA GLY A 377 -12.23 10.61 12.40
C GLY A 377 -13.28 10.57 11.30
N SER A 378 -13.86 11.70 10.89
CA SER A 378 -14.86 11.75 9.83
C SER A 378 -14.24 11.51 8.45
N ALA A 379 -15.01 11.64 7.38
CA ALA A 379 -14.48 11.55 6.01
C ALA A 379 -13.62 12.76 5.57
N GLY A 380 -13.41 13.74 6.46
CA GLY A 380 -12.63 14.94 6.16
C GLY A 380 -13.40 15.99 5.37
N PRO A 381 -12.76 17.11 4.99
CA PRO A 381 -13.39 18.16 4.20
C PRO A 381 -13.73 17.66 2.78
N SER A 382 -14.76 18.25 2.18
CA SER A 382 -14.97 18.13 0.73
C SER A 382 -13.85 18.82 -0.04
N ASP A 383 -13.61 18.39 -1.27
CA ASP A 383 -12.59 18.96 -2.16
C ASP A 383 -11.15 18.71 -1.69
N ASN A 384 -10.94 17.60 -0.98
CA ASN A 384 -9.63 17.19 -0.51
C ASN A 384 -8.72 16.80 -1.68
N THR A 385 -7.53 17.40 -1.74
CA THR A 385 -6.48 17.14 -2.74
C THR A 385 -5.32 16.32 -2.21
N GLU A 386 -5.32 16.01 -0.92
CA GLU A 386 -4.20 15.38 -0.24
C GLU A 386 -4.34 13.86 -0.12
N GLY A 387 -3.21 13.21 0.15
CA GLY A 387 -3.11 11.77 0.30
C GLY A 387 -3.29 11.01 -1.02
N ARG A 388 -3.69 9.75 -0.91
CA ARG A 388 -3.65 8.78 -2.02
C ARG A 388 -4.99 8.65 -2.78
N MET A 389 -6.10 9.02 -2.13
CA MET A 389 -7.44 8.94 -2.72
C MET A 389 -7.64 9.81 -3.97
N PRO A 390 -7.06 11.03 -4.10
CA PRO A 390 -7.13 11.83 -5.32
C PRO A 390 -6.62 11.11 -6.57
N LEU A 391 -5.49 10.41 -6.44
CA LEU A 391 -4.87 9.70 -7.55
C LEU A 391 -5.61 8.39 -7.84
N PHE A 392 -6.04 7.66 -6.81
CA PHE A 392 -6.96 6.53 -6.99
C PHE A 392 -8.24 6.97 -7.72
N ASN A 393 -8.85 8.08 -7.32
CA ASN A 393 -10.06 8.59 -7.96
C ASN A 393 -9.85 8.93 -9.43
N ARG A 394 -8.66 9.41 -9.80
CA ARG A 394 -8.31 9.68 -11.20
C ARG A 394 -8.17 8.39 -12.01
N TYR A 395 -7.67 7.33 -11.39
CA TYR A 395 -7.27 6.08 -12.03
C TYR A 395 -7.96 4.85 -11.41
N SER A 396 -9.23 4.97 -11.02
CA SER A 396 -9.94 3.93 -10.25
C SER A 396 -10.14 2.61 -10.99
N TYR A 397 -9.73 2.58 -12.27
CA TYR A 397 -9.75 1.44 -13.17
C TYR A 397 -8.39 0.76 -13.37
N PHE A 398 -7.35 1.23 -12.67
CA PHE A 398 -6.03 0.59 -12.68
C PHE A 398 -6.06 -0.76 -11.94
N PRO A 399 -5.20 -1.71 -12.34
CA PRO A 399 -5.11 -3.02 -11.70
C PRO A 399 -4.65 -2.89 -10.24
N LEU A 400 -5.24 -3.71 -9.36
CA LEU A 400 -4.76 -3.86 -7.98
C LEU A 400 -3.48 -4.70 -7.91
N ALA A 401 -3.49 -5.90 -8.51
CA ALA A 401 -2.37 -6.82 -8.45
C ALA A 401 -1.37 -6.50 -9.56
N VAL A 402 -0.44 -5.58 -9.27
CA VAL A 402 0.69 -5.26 -10.16
C VAL A 402 1.93 -6.00 -9.67
N THR A 403 2.51 -6.83 -10.53
CA THR A 403 3.67 -7.67 -10.19
C THR A 403 4.99 -7.15 -10.76
N SER A 404 4.98 -6.03 -11.50
CA SER A 404 6.17 -5.41 -12.11
C SER A 404 6.00 -3.91 -12.32
N SER A 405 7.07 -3.13 -12.07
CA SER A 405 7.13 -1.67 -12.26
C SER A 405 6.07 -0.92 -11.45
N TYR A 406 6.17 -1.02 -10.12
CA TYR A 406 5.25 -0.44 -9.15
C TYR A 406 5.50 1.07 -8.98
N ASP A 407 4.47 1.88 -9.21
CA ASP A 407 4.56 3.35 -9.28
C ASP A 407 3.50 4.01 -8.36
N VAL A 408 3.51 5.35 -8.27
CA VAL A 408 2.69 6.15 -7.35
C VAL A 408 1.17 5.89 -7.46
N TYR A 409 0.69 5.53 -8.65
CA TYR A 409 -0.72 5.15 -8.86
C TYR A 409 -1.07 3.76 -8.32
N ASP A 410 -0.10 2.84 -8.28
CA ASP A 410 -0.29 1.50 -7.73
C ASP A 410 -0.42 1.58 -6.20
N TYR A 411 0.44 2.37 -5.54
CA TYR A 411 0.28 2.72 -4.11
C TYR A 411 -1.12 3.26 -3.79
N SER A 412 -1.67 4.08 -4.68
CA SER A 412 -2.99 4.68 -4.47
C SER A 412 -4.13 3.66 -4.57
N THR A 413 -4.04 2.74 -5.53
CA THR A 413 -5.00 1.65 -5.72
C THR A 413 -4.92 0.65 -4.56
N THR A 414 -3.70 0.26 -4.21
CA THR A 414 -3.39 -0.63 -3.10
C THR A 414 -3.84 -0.05 -1.76
N TYR A 415 -3.57 1.23 -1.49
CA TYR A 415 -4.09 1.90 -0.30
C TYR A 415 -5.61 1.91 -0.27
N ALA A 416 -6.27 2.32 -1.37
CA ALA A 416 -7.73 2.36 -1.40
C ALA A 416 -8.31 0.97 -1.04
N PHE A 417 -7.81 -0.10 -1.64
CA PHE A 417 -8.24 -1.47 -1.33
C PHE A 417 -7.89 -1.90 0.11
N GLY A 418 -6.66 -1.66 0.57
CA GLY A 418 -6.22 -1.96 1.94
C GLY A 418 -7.07 -1.25 2.99
N ALA A 419 -7.30 0.05 2.81
CA ALA A 419 -8.12 0.87 3.69
C ALA A 419 -9.55 0.32 3.84
N TRP A 420 -10.14 -0.20 2.75
CA TRP A 420 -11.41 -0.91 2.79
C TRP A 420 -11.32 -2.23 3.56
N LEU A 421 -10.30 -3.04 3.29
CA LEU A 421 -10.11 -4.32 4.00
C LEU A 421 -9.99 -4.09 5.52
N ALA A 422 -9.17 -3.14 5.96
CA ALA A 422 -8.94 -2.87 7.37
C ALA A 422 -10.22 -2.42 8.10
N ARG A 423 -11.06 -1.61 7.45
CA ARG A 423 -12.34 -1.12 8.01
C ARG A 423 -13.43 -2.21 8.07
N ASN A 424 -13.29 -3.31 7.32
CA ASN A 424 -14.29 -4.38 7.27
C ASN A 424 -13.85 -5.69 7.92
N TYR A 425 -12.55 -5.99 7.95
CA TYR A 425 -12.03 -7.33 8.23
C TYR A 425 -10.88 -7.35 9.25
N GLY A 426 -10.83 -6.38 10.17
CA GLY A 426 -10.09 -6.55 11.44
C GLY A 426 -8.97 -5.56 11.74
N GLY A 427 -8.74 -4.53 10.91
CA GLY A 427 -7.75 -3.48 11.16
C GLY A 427 -6.35 -4.03 11.46
N ALA A 428 -5.82 -3.76 12.66
CA ALA A 428 -4.53 -4.29 13.10
C ALA A 428 -4.44 -5.82 13.06
N SER A 429 -5.52 -6.54 13.37
CA SER A 429 -5.54 -8.02 13.28
C SER A 429 -5.42 -8.53 11.85
N LEU A 430 -5.98 -7.77 10.89
CA LEU A 430 -5.83 -8.05 9.46
C LEU A 430 -4.36 -7.87 9.06
N LEU A 431 -3.75 -6.73 9.38
CA LEU A 431 -2.34 -6.45 9.07
C LEU A 431 -1.41 -7.52 9.65
N ARG A 432 -1.61 -7.93 10.91
CA ARG A 432 -0.89 -9.08 11.48
C ARG A 432 -1.06 -10.34 10.65
N SER A 433 -2.29 -10.66 10.22
CA SER A 433 -2.56 -11.89 9.46
C SER A 433 -1.94 -11.88 8.06
N LEU A 434 -1.89 -10.72 7.40
CA LEU A 434 -1.23 -10.53 6.10
C LEU A 434 0.28 -10.80 6.20
N VAL A 435 0.92 -10.34 7.27
CA VAL A 435 2.37 -10.52 7.49
C VAL A 435 2.69 -11.89 8.11
N HIS A 436 1.86 -12.43 8.99
CA HIS A 436 2.14 -13.66 9.75
C HIS A 436 1.74 -14.95 9.01
N THR A 437 2.22 -15.10 7.79
CA THR A 437 1.95 -16.29 6.96
C THR A 437 3.18 -16.70 6.14
N SER A 438 3.21 -17.95 5.70
CA SER A 438 4.21 -18.46 4.75
C SER A 438 3.75 -18.39 3.30
N ALA A 439 2.45 -18.20 3.04
CA ALA A 439 1.89 -18.04 1.69
C ALA A 439 2.48 -16.80 1.02
N SER A 440 2.60 -16.79 -0.31
CA SER A 440 3.31 -15.75 -1.08
C SER A 440 2.45 -15.01 -2.11
N ASP A 441 1.24 -15.51 -2.39
CA ASP A 441 0.35 -15.05 -3.47
C ASP A 441 -0.95 -14.42 -2.91
N GLU A 442 -1.96 -14.19 -3.76
CA GLU A 442 -3.23 -13.58 -3.36
C GLU A 442 -3.96 -14.30 -2.22
N SER A 443 -3.67 -15.58 -1.98
CA SER A 443 -4.29 -16.35 -0.89
C SER A 443 -3.99 -15.77 0.49
N ILE A 444 -2.92 -14.95 0.61
CA ILE A 444 -2.62 -14.15 1.80
C ILE A 444 -3.81 -13.24 2.15
N VAL A 445 -4.31 -12.50 1.17
CA VAL A 445 -5.40 -11.53 1.34
C VAL A 445 -6.72 -12.26 1.61
N GLU A 446 -6.99 -13.34 0.87
CA GLU A 446 -8.19 -14.16 1.05
C GLU A 446 -8.26 -14.76 2.45
N THR A 447 -7.14 -15.31 2.94
CA THR A 447 -7.04 -15.92 4.27
C THR A 447 -7.18 -14.87 5.37
N ALA A 448 -6.49 -13.74 5.23
CA ALA A 448 -6.57 -12.65 6.21
C ALA A 448 -7.98 -12.04 6.29
N ALA A 449 -8.62 -11.78 5.15
CA ALA A 449 -9.99 -11.28 5.10
C ALA A 449 -10.98 -12.29 5.70
N SER A 450 -10.81 -13.59 5.39
CA SER A 450 -11.64 -14.67 5.96
C SER A 450 -11.50 -14.76 7.48
N ALA A 451 -10.28 -14.63 8.01
CA ALA A 451 -10.03 -14.59 9.46
C ALA A 451 -10.72 -13.36 10.12
N GLY A 452 -10.84 -12.26 9.38
CA GLY A 452 -11.58 -11.06 9.76
C GLY A 452 -13.10 -11.13 9.63
N GLY A 453 -13.65 -12.29 9.24
CA GLY A 453 -15.09 -12.50 9.11
C GLY A 453 -15.67 -12.21 7.72
N ALA A 454 -14.82 -12.01 6.70
CA ALA A 454 -15.28 -12.09 5.32
C ALA A 454 -15.91 -13.47 5.08
N GLN A 455 -16.99 -13.50 4.29
CA GLN A 455 -17.51 -14.78 3.83
C GLN A 455 -16.43 -15.46 2.98
N PRO A 456 -16.27 -16.80 3.07
CA PRO A 456 -15.31 -17.52 2.24
C PRO A 456 -15.51 -17.11 0.78
N GLY A 457 -14.47 -16.51 0.20
CA GLY A 457 -14.51 -15.90 -1.11
C GLY A 457 -13.09 -15.69 -1.62
N ASP A 458 -12.96 -15.72 -2.94
CA ASP A 458 -11.73 -15.44 -3.66
C ASP A 458 -11.45 -13.93 -3.74
N LEU A 459 -10.22 -13.58 -4.13
CA LEU A 459 -9.79 -12.20 -4.34
C LEU A 459 -10.75 -11.44 -5.27
N ASP A 460 -11.23 -12.07 -6.33
CA ASP A 460 -12.24 -11.48 -7.23
C ASP A 460 -13.51 -11.01 -6.52
N SER A 461 -14.00 -11.80 -5.53
CA SER A 461 -15.16 -11.42 -4.72
C SER A 461 -14.87 -10.18 -3.88
N LEU A 462 -13.66 -10.10 -3.34
CA LEU A 462 -13.22 -8.95 -2.54
C LEU A 462 -13.09 -7.71 -3.41
N ILE A 463 -12.45 -7.79 -4.58
CA ILE A 463 -12.26 -6.69 -5.53
C ILE A 463 -13.62 -6.15 -6.00
N ALA A 464 -14.56 -7.02 -6.34
CA ALA A 464 -15.87 -6.59 -6.81
C ALA A 464 -16.71 -5.95 -5.68
N ARG A 465 -16.59 -6.47 -4.45
CA ARG A 465 -17.26 -5.91 -3.28
C ARG A 465 -16.67 -4.54 -2.90
N TRP A 466 -15.36 -4.42 -2.97
CA TRP A 466 -14.64 -3.17 -2.77
C TRP A 466 -15.11 -2.08 -3.75
N ALA A 467 -15.24 -2.39 -5.03
CA ALA A 467 -15.75 -1.45 -6.03
C ALA A 467 -17.15 -0.90 -5.71
N ALA A 468 -18.05 -1.76 -5.22
CA ALA A 468 -19.37 -1.32 -4.78
C ALA A 468 -19.29 -0.43 -3.53
N SER A 469 -18.33 -0.71 -2.65
CA SER A 469 -18.07 0.10 -1.45
C SER A 469 -17.55 1.49 -1.82
N VAL A 470 -16.75 1.62 -2.88
CA VAL A 470 -16.28 2.92 -3.39
C VAL A 470 -17.45 3.78 -3.85
N LEU A 471 -18.42 3.22 -4.59
CA LEU A 471 -19.61 3.96 -5.06
C LEU A 471 -20.56 4.39 -3.93
N TYR A 472 -20.57 3.67 -2.80
CA TYR A 472 -21.35 3.99 -1.60
C TYR A 472 -20.51 4.60 -0.47
N SER A 473 -19.29 5.07 -0.74
CA SER A 473 -18.40 5.58 0.30
C SER A 473 -18.91 6.87 0.98
N ASP A 474 -19.90 7.55 0.40
CA ASP A 474 -20.62 8.66 1.01
C ASP A 474 -21.65 8.23 2.07
N ARG A 475 -21.95 6.92 2.17
CA ARG A 475 -22.90 6.39 3.16
C ARG A 475 -22.21 5.89 4.43
N GLU A 476 -22.79 6.27 5.56
CA GLU A 476 -22.28 5.94 6.90
C GLU A 476 -22.89 4.65 7.49
N ASP A 477 -23.97 4.14 6.89
CA ASP A 477 -24.80 3.05 7.41
C ASP A 477 -24.66 1.74 6.61
N MET A 478 -23.59 1.63 5.82
CA MET A 478 -23.31 0.44 5.03
C MET A 478 -23.08 -0.80 5.92
N PRO A 479 -23.56 -1.99 5.51
CA PRO A 479 -23.30 -3.22 6.24
C PRO A 479 -21.82 -3.61 6.20
N SER A 480 -21.38 -4.43 7.16
CA SER A 480 -20.03 -4.99 7.16
C SER A 480 -19.72 -5.69 5.82
N GLY A 481 -18.50 -5.48 5.34
CA GLY A 481 -18.06 -5.86 4.01
C GLY A 481 -18.24 -4.76 2.96
N TYR A 482 -18.98 -3.69 3.26
CA TYR A 482 -19.19 -2.56 2.34
C TYR A 482 -18.84 -1.19 2.94
N ARG A 483 -18.22 -1.15 4.12
CA ARG A 483 -17.98 0.10 4.85
C ARG A 483 -16.70 0.78 4.41
N TYR A 484 -16.82 2.06 4.10
CA TYR A 484 -15.69 2.98 3.99
C TYR A 484 -15.84 4.16 4.95
N ASN A 485 -17.10 4.52 5.21
CA ASN A 485 -17.50 5.62 6.04
C ASN A 485 -18.43 5.12 7.14
N SER A 486 -18.23 5.63 8.35
CA SER A 486 -19.07 5.42 9.53
C SER A 486 -19.46 6.75 10.20
N GLY A 487 -19.16 7.87 9.54
CA GLY A 487 -19.25 9.23 10.09
C GLY A 487 -18.15 9.57 11.09
N GLY A 488 -17.30 8.61 11.45
CA GLY A 488 -16.27 8.76 12.47
C GLY A 488 -15.25 7.62 12.46
N TRP A 489 -14.74 7.29 13.65
CA TRP A 489 -13.67 6.31 13.82
C TRP A 489 -14.15 4.86 13.70
N PHE A 490 -13.44 4.08 12.89
CA PHE A 490 -13.39 2.63 13.02
C PHE A 490 -12.35 2.28 14.10
N SER A 491 -12.76 1.49 15.10
CA SER A 491 -11.85 1.03 16.16
C SER A 491 -11.31 -0.36 15.84
N SER A 492 -10.01 -0.56 16.05
CA SER A 492 -9.35 -1.86 16.00
C SER A 492 -8.57 -2.06 17.30
N THR A 493 -8.68 -3.23 17.91
CA THR A 493 -7.94 -3.57 19.13
C THR A 493 -7.21 -4.88 18.93
N LEU A 494 -5.95 -4.92 19.34
CA LEU A 494 -5.08 -6.09 19.23
C LEU A 494 -4.16 -6.16 20.45
N ASP A 495 -4.23 -7.26 21.21
CA ASP A 495 -3.44 -7.51 22.42
C ASP A 495 -3.47 -6.37 23.45
N GLY A 496 -4.61 -5.65 23.54
CA GLY A 496 -4.81 -4.52 24.44
C GLY A 496 -4.44 -3.15 23.86
N ASN A 497 -3.76 -3.11 22.71
CA ASN A 497 -3.48 -1.88 21.98
C ASN A 497 -4.67 -1.48 21.11
N SER A 498 -5.01 -0.20 21.09
CA SER A 498 -6.11 0.33 20.28
C SER A 498 -5.60 1.20 19.13
N TYR A 499 -6.15 1.01 17.95
CA TYR A 499 -5.87 1.74 16.73
C TYR A 499 -7.18 2.30 16.18
N ARG A 500 -7.13 3.47 15.56
CA ARG A 500 -8.31 4.14 15.02
C ARG A 500 -8.08 4.52 13.57
N LEU A 501 -9.02 4.10 12.72
CA LEU A 501 -9.03 4.42 11.30
C LEU A 501 -10.16 5.40 11.03
N GLY A 502 -9.85 6.53 10.39
CA GLY A 502 -10.86 7.53 10.02
C GLY A 502 -11.78 7.02 8.92
N SER A 503 -12.97 7.60 8.80
CA SER A 503 -13.84 7.36 7.67
C SER A 503 -13.24 7.88 6.36
N ILE A 504 -13.64 7.28 5.24
CA ILE A 504 -13.27 7.71 3.89
C ILE A 504 -14.54 7.82 3.06
N ASP A 505 -14.73 8.95 2.40
CA ASP A 505 -15.74 9.16 1.37
C ASP A 505 -15.00 9.54 0.09
N ALA A 506 -14.96 8.64 -0.90
CA ALA A 506 -14.25 8.88 -2.14
C ALA A 506 -14.78 10.13 -2.86
N PHE A 507 -16.07 10.48 -2.69
CA PHE A 507 -16.69 11.67 -3.30
C PHE A 507 -16.31 12.99 -2.63
N ARG A 508 -15.55 12.96 -1.53
CA ARG A 508 -14.94 14.17 -0.95
C ARG A 508 -13.58 14.51 -1.54
N TYR A 509 -12.94 13.57 -2.25
CA TYR A 509 -11.64 13.80 -2.85
C TYR A 509 -11.75 14.27 -4.29
N ARG A 510 -10.99 15.31 -4.62
CA ARG A 510 -10.81 15.80 -6.00
C ARG A 510 -9.94 14.82 -6.77
N ARG A 511 -10.35 14.45 -7.98
CA ARG A 511 -9.50 13.65 -8.88
C ARG A 511 -8.23 14.43 -9.17
N TYR A 512 -7.09 13.76 -9.07
CA TYR A 512 -5.79 14.37 -9.33
C TYR A 512 -5.76 15.09 -10.69
N GLY A 513 -5.34 16.36 -10.69
CA GLY A 513 -5.23 17.19 -11.88
C GLY A 513 -6.54 17.64 -12.53
N THR A 514 -7.70 17.46 -11.88
CA THR A 514 -9.00 17.93 -12.40
C THR A 514 -9.80 18.69 -11.33
N ALA A 515 -10.96 19.24 -11.68
CA ALA A 515 -11.88 19.88 -10.72
C ALA A 515 -13.04 18.95 -10.29
N GLU A 516 -13.01 17.68 -10.70
CA GLU A 516 -14.09 16.73 -10.47
C GLU A 516 -13.88 15.96 -9.17
N LEU A 517 -14.96 15.70 -8.43
CA LEU A 517 -14.94 14.89 -7.21
C LEU A 517 -15.26 13.42 -7.49
N GLY A 518 -14.80 12.54 -6.61
CA GLY A 518 -15.16 11.13 -6.64
C GLY A 518 -14.38 10.29 -7.65
N PRO A 519 -14.58 8.97 -7.62
CA PRO A 519 -13.90 8.04 -8.51
C PRO A 519 -14.25 8.32 -9.97
N PHE A 520 -13.36 7.92 -10.89
CA PHE A 520 -13.63 8.03 -12.31
C PHE A 520 -14.73 7.04 -12.71
N VAL A 521 -15.87 7.59 -13.13
CA VAL A 521 -17.02 6.81 -13.58
C VAL A 521 -17.21 7.03 -15.07
N PHE A 522 -17.18 5.93 -15.82
CA PHE A 522 -17.42 5.94 -17.26
C PHE A 522 -18.91 6.21 -17.53
N THR A 523 -19.17 6.99 -18.58
CA THR A 523 -20.51 7.23 -19.12
C THR A 523 -20.52 6.83 -20.60
N ALA A 524 -21.65 6.93 -21.29
CA ALA A 524 -21.75 6.64 -22.72
C ALA A 524 -20.77 7.44 -23.61
N ASN A 525 -20.25 8.57 -23.11
CA ASN A 525 -19.31 9.45 -23.81
C ASN A 525 -17.86 9.36 -23.29
N GLY A 526 -17.56 8.41 -22.40
CA GLY A 526 -16.23 8.27 -21.77
C GLY A 526 -15.19 7.61 -22.70
N PRO A 527 -13.88 7.83 -22.45
CA PRO A 527 -12.83 7.13 -23.19
C PRO A 527 -12.94 5.62 -22.96
N ALA A 528 -12.88 4.84 -24.03
CA ALA A 528 -12.87 3.39 -23.95
C ALA A 528 -11.47 2.88 -23.59
N GLY A 529 -11.35 1.87 -22.72
CA GLY A 529 -10.06 1.31 -22.31
C GLY A 529 -10.16 -0.17 -21.91
N GLN A 530 -9.07 -0.91 -22.16
CA GLN A 530 -8.84 -2.29 -21.70
C GLN A 530 -8.95 -2.39 -20.17
N GLY A 531 -9.71 -3.36 -19.67
CA GLY A 531 -9.64 -3.75 -18.27
C GLY A 531 -8.37 -4.57 -18.07
N SER A 532 -7.66 -4.32 -16.97
CA SER A 532 -6.48 -5.09 -16.58
C SER A 532 -6.89 -6.13 -15.54
N ALA A 533 -6.11 -7.20 -15.39
CA ALA A 533 -6.32 -8.16 -14.30
C ALA A 533 -6.48 -7.42 -12.96
N SER A 534 -7.33 -7.92 -12.08
CA SER A 534 -7.58 -7.29 -10.78
C SER A 534 -8.02 -5.81 -10.83
N SER A 535 -8.68 -5.35 -11.91
CA SER A 535 -9.16 -3.97 -12.04
C SER A 535 -10.69 -3.84 -11.99
N ASN A 536 -11.16 -2.61 -11.71
CA ASN A 536 -12.58 -2.29 -11.60
C ASN A 536 -13.01 -1.20 -12.58
N VAL A 537 -14.02 -1.46 -13.40
CA VAL A 537 -14.65 -0.44 -14.25
C VAL A 537 -15.98 -0.04 -13.65
N LEU A 538 -16.11 1.23 -13.26
CA LEU A 538 -17.34 1.84 -12.76
C LEU A 538 -18.05 2.54 -13.91
N PHE A 539 -19.27 2.12 -14.27
CA PHE A 539 -20.03 2.68 -15.39
C PHE A 539 -21.39 3.20 -14.92
N GLN A 540 -21.70 4.47 -15.19
CA GLN A 540 -23.04 5.02 -14.95
C GLN A 540 -23.94 4.74 -16.15
N ALA A 541 -24.83 3.77 -16.00
CA ALA A 541 -25.76 3.32 -17.03
C ALA A 541 -27.02 4.20 -17.13
N ALA A 542 -27.40 4.85 -16.04
CA ALA A 542 -28.48 5.83 -16.02
C ALA A 542 -28.29 6.83 -14.87
N HIS A 543 -28.78 8.05 -15.06
CA HIS A 543 -28.81 9.09 -14.03
C HIS A 543 -30.26 9.54 -13.81
N GLY A 544 -30.67 9.63 -12.55
CA GLY A 544 -32.01 10.06 -12.15
C GLY A 544 -33.15 9.27 -12.83
N PHE A 545 -33.00 7.95 -12.92
CA PHE A 545 -33.88 7.08 -13.68
C PHE A 545 -35.06 6.55 -12.86
N THR A 546 -36.25 6.48 -13.48
CA THR A 546 -37.45 5.81 -12.95
C THR A 546 -38.07 4.92 -14.02
N GLY A 547 -38.79 3.88 -13.61
CA GLY A 547 -39.47 2.96 -14.52
C GLY A 547 -38.57 1.80 -14.98
N LYS A 548 -38.90 1.23 -16.14
CA LYS A 548 -38.24 0.03 -16.67
C LYS A 548 -37.29 0.36 -17.81
N ARG A 549 -36.05 -0.16 -17.77
CA ARG A 549 -35.05 -0.07 -18.84
C ARG A 549 -34.38 -1.42 -19.05
N SER A 550 -34.08 -1.74 -20.30
CA SER A 550 -33.38 -2.95 -20.70
C SER A 550 -32.02 -2.57 -21.28
N PHE A 551 -30.99 -3.35 -20.93
CA PHE A 551 -29.61 -3.16 -21.34
C PHE A 551 -29.13 -4.44 -22.03
N GLU A 552 -28.47 -4.34 -23.17
CA GLU A 552 -27.75 -5.46 -23.76
C GLU A 552 -26.32 -5.48 -23.21
N ILE A 553 -25.97 -6.56 -22.52
CA ILE A 553 -24.67 -6.74 -21.85
C ILE A 553 -23.95 -7.91 -22.49
N ASN A 554 -22.68 -7.74 -22.84
CA ASN A 554 -21.75 -8.84 -23.10
C ASN A 554 -20.70 -8.83 -21.99
N LEU A 555 -20.69 -9.91 -21.21
CA LEU A 555 -19.83 -10.05 -20.05
C LEU A 555 -18.77 -11.13 -20.34
N PRO A 556 -17.51 -10.78 -20.61
CA PRO A 556 -16.46 -11.72 -20.90
C PRO A 556 -16.24 -12.70 -19.76
N GLU A 557 -15.64 -13.82 -20.12
CA GLU A 557 -15.21 -14.82 -19.15
C GLU A 557 -14.11 -14.24 -18.24
N GLY A 558 -14.24 -14.44 -16.93
CA GLY A 558 -13.31 -13.89 -15.94
C GLY A 558 -13.62 -12.43 -15.56
N VAL A 559 -14.83 -11.95 -15.84
CA VAL A 559 -15.32 -10.67 -15.34
C VAL A 559 -16.59 -10.90 -14.53
N ARG A 560 -16.64 -10.32 -13.34
CA ARG A 560 -17.84 -10.27 -12.52
C ARG A 560 -18.53 -8.94 -12.72
N MET A 561 -19.86 -8.96 -12.86
CA MET A 561 -20.66 -7.75 -12.96
C MET A 561 -21.51 -7.59 -11.70
N TYR A 562 -21.60 -6.36 -11.21
CA TYR A 562 -22.55 -5.95 -10.17
C TYR A 562 -23.39 -4.79 -10.69
N ALA A 563 -24.69 -4.82 -10.41
CA ALA A 563 -25.56 -3.66 -10.56
C ALA A 563 -25.71 -2.97 -9.20
N VAL A 564 -25.48 -1.66 -9.20
CA VAL A 564 -25.56 -0.79 -8.03
C VAL A 564 -26.56 0.32 -8.31
N LEU A 565 -27.55 0.50 -7.43
CA LEU A 565 -28.57 1.55 -7.56
C LEU A 565 -28.43 2.54 -6.41
N LYS A 566 -28.10 3.78 -6.74
CA LYS A 566 -27.88 4.86 -5.78
C LYS A 566 -29.02 5.85 -5.81
#